data_AF-A0A2I0LG45-F1
#
_entry.id   AF-A0A2I0LG45-F1
#
_cell.length_a   1.000
_cell.length_b   1.000
_cell.length_c   1.000
_cell.angle_alpha   90.00
_cell.angle_beta   90.00
_cell.angle_gamma   90.00
#
_symmetry.space_group_name_H-M   'P 1'
#
loop_
_entity.id
_entity.type
_entity.pdbx_description
1 polymer ?
#
loop_
_entity_poly.entity_id
_entity_poly.type
_entity_poly.pdbx_seq_one_letter_code
_entity_poly.pdbx_strand_id
1 'polypeptide(L)'
;ILKGLNLKVSCGQTVALVGGSGCGKSTTVQLIQRFYDPKEGTVTIDGHNIKTLNVRYLREIIGVVNQEPVLFATTIAENIRYGREDVTMEEIEKATKEANAYDFIMKLPH
;
A
#
# COMPACT_ATOMS: atom_id res chain seq x y z
N ILE A 1 -10.76 -9.80 16.22
CA ILE A 1 -11.29 -9.51 14.87
C ILE A 1 -11.10 -10.73 13.99
N LEU A 2 -9.86 -11.09 13.64
CA LEU A 2 -9.59 -12.32 12.88
C LEU A 2 -9.52 -13.54 13.81
N LYS A 3 -10.12 -14.67 13.39
CA LYS A 3 -10.13 -15.95 14.11
C LYS A 3 -9.82 -17.08 13.12
N GLY A 4 -8.61 -17.63 13.18
CA GLY A 4 -8.21 -18.76 12.32
C GLY A 4 -8.08 -18.46 10.82
N LEU A 5 -7.76 -17.22 10.44
CA LEU A 5 -7.55 -16.85 9.03
C LEU A 5 -6.33 -17.60 8.48
N ASN A 6 -6.55 -18.42 7.45
CA ASN A 6 -5.50 -19.08 6.67
C ASN A 6 -5.63 -18.63 5.22
N LEU A 7 -4.68 -17.84 4.75
CA LEU A 7 -4.67 -17.28 3.40
C LEU A 7 -3.27 -17.43 2.80
N LYS A 8 -3.20 -17.98 1.59
CA LYS A 8 -1.97 -18.05 0.79
C LYS A 8 -2.23 -17.34 -0.54
N VAL A 9 -1.37 -16.38 -0.87
CA VAL A 9 -1.41 -15.62 -2.12
C VAL A 9 -0.13 -15.91 -2.87
N SER A 10 -0.24 -16.38 -4.11
CA SER A 10 0.91 -16.65 -4.97
C SER A 10 1.40 -15.39 -5.68
N CYS A 11 2.66 -15.37 -6.11
CA CYS A 11 3.19 -14.28 -6.93
C CYS A 11 2.33 -14.06 -8.19
N GLY A 12 2.00 -12.80 -8.49
CA GLY A 12 1.14 -12.41 -9.61
C GLY A 12 -0.36 -12.64 -9.38
N GLN A 13 -0.77 -13.26 -8.26
CA GLN A 13 -2.17 -13.50 -7.98
C GLN A 13 -2.86 -12.23 -7.45
N THR A 14 -4.00 -11.88 -8.05
CA THR A 14 -4.90 -10.86 -7.51
C THR A 14 -5.93 -11.52 -6.59
N VAL A 15 -6.06 -11.01 -5.36
CA VAL A 15 -7.01 -11.53 -4.37
C VAL A 15 -7.90 -10.40 -3.88
N ALA A 16 -9.22 -10.63 -3.89
CA ALA A 16 -10.20 -9.71 -3.33
C ALA A 16 -10.68 -10.22 -1.96
N LEU A 17 -10.62 -9.37 -0.94
CA LEU A 17 -11.23 -9.62 0.37
C LEU A 17 -12.60 -8.92 0.42
N VAL A 18 -13.68 -9.70 0.39
CA VAL A 18 -15.06 -9.19 0.40
C VAL A 18 -15.80 -9.57 1.67
N GLY A 19 -16.73 -8.72 2.10
CA GLY A 19 -17.56 -8.95 3.28
C GLY A 19 -18.08 -7.64 3.89
N GLY A 20 -19.01 -7.75 4.84
CA GLY A 20 -19.62 -6.60 5.52
C GLY A 20 -18.62 -5.71 6.27
N SER A 21 -19.04 -4.49 6.65
CA SER A 21 -18.20 -3.61 7.47
C SER A 21 -17.80 -4.29 8.79
N GLY A 22 -16.58 -4.04 9.27
CA GLY A 22 -16.08 -4.60 10.53
C GLY A 22 -15.65 -6.08 10.49
N CYS A 23 -15.79 -6.80 9.36
CA CYS A 23 -15.41 -8.22 9.29
C CYS A 23 -13.90 -8.50 9.32
N GLY A 24 -13.05 -7.45 9.31
CA GLY A 24 -11.60 -7.58 9.45
C GLY A 24 -10.78 -7.44 8.17
N LYS A 25 -11.37 -7.02 7.04
CA LYS A 25 -10.64 -6.76 5.77
C LYS A 25 -9.42 -5.85 5.97
N SER A 26 -9.65 -4.66 6.53
CA SER A 26 -8.57 -3.69 6.80
C SER A 26 -7.57 -4.24 7.82
N THR A 27 -8.03 -5.00 8.82
CA THR A 27 -7.15 -5.66 9.79
C THR A 27 -6.20 -6.66 9.11
N THR A 28 -6.67 -7.42 8.11
CA THR A 28 -5.79 -8.31 7.33
C THR A 28 -4.69 -7.54 6.60
N VAL A 29 -5.04 -6.43 5.94
CA VAL A 29 -4.05 -5.58 5.24
C VAL A 29 -3.08 -4.92 6.23
N GLN A 30 -3.54 -4.52 7.41
CA GLN A 30 -2.71 -3.93 8.47
C GLN A 30 -1.73 -4.92 9.09
N LEU A 31 -2.09 -6.21 9.16
CA LEU A 31 -1.16 -7.27 9.61
C LEU A 31 -0.03 -7.49 8.61
N ILE A 32 -0.33 -7.47 7.30
CA ILE A 32 0.70 -7.58 6.24
C ILE A 32 1.69 -6.41 6.30
N GLN A 33 1.18 -5.19 6.54
CA GLN A 33 1.99 -3.98 6.73
C GLN A 33 2.74 -3.92 8.07
N ARG A 34 2.52 -4.92 8.95
CA ARG A 34 3.04 -4.96 10.31
C ARG A 34 2.73 -3.67 11.09
N PHE A 35 1.52 -3.15 10.95
CA PHE A 35 0.98 -2.15 11.88
C PHE A 35 0.55 -2.79 13.20
N TYR A 36 0.21 -4.08 13.14
CA TYR A 36 -0.01 -4.92 14.31
C TYR A 36 0.70 -6.25 14.11
N ASP A 37 1.10 -6.86 15.22
CA ASP A 37 1.50 -8.26 15.24
C ASP A 37 0.27 -9.13 15.55
N PRO A 38 0.13 -10.31 14.90
CA PRO A 38 -0.91 -11.24 15.29
C PRO A 38 -0.64 -11.75 16.71
N LYS A 39 -1.72 -11.90 17.51
CA LYS A 39 -1.63 -12.51 18.85
C LYS A 39 -1.23 -13.98 18.77
N GLU A 40 -1.74 -14.69 17.77
CA GLU A 40 -1.47 -16.10 17.50
C GLU A 40 -1.25 -16.30 15.99
N GLY A 41 -0.40 -17.26 15.63
CA GLY A 41 -0.02 -17.54 14.25
C GLY A 41 1.07 -16.62 13.70
N THR A 42 1.20 -16.60 12.37
CA THR A 42 2.32 -15.94 11.69
C THR A 42 1.89 -15.36 10.36
N VAL A 43 2.54 -14.26 9.96
CA VAL A 43 2.43 -13.67 8.62
C VAL A 43 3.79 -13.79 7.96
N THR A 44 3.81 -14.30 6.73
CA THR A 44 5.04 -14.52 5.97
C THR A 44 4.97 -13.87 4.59
N ILE A 45 6.12 -13.43 4.09
CA ILE A 45 6.34 -13.02 2.70
C ILE A 45 7.52 -13.85 2.19
N ASP A 46 7.34 -14.53 1.07
CA ASP A 46 8.33 -15.45 0.48
C ASP A 46 8.89 -16.47 1.50
N GLY A 47 8.00 -17.00 2.36
CA GLY A 47 8.36 -17.95 3.42
C GLY A 47 9.05 -17.34 4.64
N HIS A 48 9.43 -16.06 4.61
CA HIS A 48 10.07 -15.37 5.72
C HIS A 48 9.02 -14.72 6.62
N ASN A 49 9.13 -14.92 7.93
CA ASN A 49 8.27 -14.26 8.90
C ASN A 49 8.54 -12.75 8.86
N ILE A 50 7.49 -11.94 8.63
CA ILE A 50 7.65 -10.48 8.53
C ILE A 50 8.17 -9.84 9.82
N LYS A 51 8.10 -10.55 10.96
CA LYS A 51 8.66 -10.10 12.24
C LYS A 51 10.19 -10.04 12.24
N THR A 52 10.85 -10.87 11.42
CA THR A 52 12.33 -10.91 11.32
C THR A 52 12.87 -9.87 10.35
N LEU A 53 12.00 -9.22 9.56
CA LEU A 53 12.39 -8.18 8.61
C LEU A 53 12.47 -6.82 9.31
N ASN A 54 13.34 -5.96 8.79
CA ASN A 54 13.32 -4.54 9.12
C ASN A 54 11.98 -3.94 8.66
N VAL A 55 11.27 -3.26 9.56
CA VAL A 55 9.92 -2.75 9.29
C VAL A 55 9.89 -1.67 8.22
N ARG A 56 10.96 -0.88 8.08
CA ARG A 56 11.08 0.14 7.02
C ARG A 56 11.17 -0.54 5.67
N TYR A 57 12.11 -1.49 5.52
CA TYR A 57 12.25 -2.29 4.30
C TYR A 57 10.96 -3.01 3.92
N LEU A 58 10.30 -3.67 4.89
CA LEU A 58 9.01 -4.35 4.65
C LEU A 58 7.97 -3.42 4.04
N ARG A 59 7.88 -2.17 4.53
CA ARG A 59 6.89 -1.21 4.05
C ARG A 59 7.31 -0.54 2.73
N GLU A 60 8.61 -0.41 2.46
CA GLU A 60 9.13 0.09 1.18
C GLU A 60 8.77 -0.82 -0.01
N ILE A 61 8.67 -2.14 0.21
CA ILE A 61 8.29 -3.10 -0.84
C ILE A 61 6.76 -3.29 -0.99
N ILE A 62 5.94 -2.58 -0.21
CA ILE A 62 4.47 -2.70 -0.25
C ILE A 62 3.86 -1.35 -0.64
N GLY A 63 3.29 -1.28 -1.84
CA GLY A 63 2.41 -0.18 -2.24
C GLY A 63 1.02 -0.30 -1.60
N VAL A 64 0.53 0.77 -0.98
CA VAL A 64 -0.79 0.79 -0.31
C VAL A 64 -1.57 2.02 -0.73
N VAL A 65 -2.82 1.81 -1.16
CA VAL A 65 -3.79 2.88 -1.41
C VAL A 65 -4.85 2.81 -0.32
N ASN A 66 -4.89 3.84 0.54
CA ASN A 66 -5.86 3.92 1.63
C ASN A 66 -7.23 4.35 1.12
N GLN A 67 -8.28 3.95 1.85
CA GLN A 67 -9.66 4.37 1.55
C GLN A 67 -9.82 5.90 1.65
N GLU A 68 -9.16 6.51 2.64
CA GLU A 68 -9.02 7.96 2.76
C GLU A 68 -7.57 8.33 2.40
N PRO A 69 -7.32 8.88 1.21
CA PRO A 69 -5.97 9.27 0.80
C PRO A 69 -5.50 10.49 1.59
N VAL A 70 -4.21 10.52 1.91
CA VAL A 70 -3.57 11.66 2.59
C VAL A 70 -2.77 12.44 1.57
N LEU A 71 -2.95 13.76 1.56
CA LEU A 71 -2.14 14.70 0.79
C LEU A 71 -1.52 15.71 1.75
N PHE A 72 -0.23 16.00 1.54
CA PHE A 72 0.46 17.07 2.23
C PHE A 72 0.17 18.41 1.56
N ALA A 73 0.21 19.49 2.34
CA ALA A 73 0.05 20.87 1.86
C ALA A 73 1.31 21.33 1.09
N THR A 74 1.53 20.71 -0.05
CA THR A 74 2.70 20.85 -0.92
C THR A 74 2.25 20.59 -2.36
N THR A 75 3.14 20.70 -3.34
CA THR A 75 2.77 20.48 -4.75
C THR A 75 2.33 19.04 -5.03
N ILE A 76 1.64 18.83 -6.15
CA ILE A 76 1.27 17.47 -6.61
C ILE A 76 2.52 16.62 -6.86
N ALA A 77 3.54 17.21 -7.48
CA ALA A 77 4.81 16.53 -7.74
C ALA A 77 5.49 16.06 -6.45
N GLU A 78 5.49 16.90 -5.40
CA GLU A 78 6.05 16.54 -4.09
C GLU A 78 5.22 15.47 -3.37
N ASN A 79 3.90 15.51 -3.48
CA ASN A 79 3.04 14.43 -2.96
C ASN A 79 3.34 13.08 -3.63
N ILE A 80 3.61 13.05 -4.93
CA ILE A 80 3.99 11.83 -5.66
C ILE A 80 5.39 11.38 -5.26
N ARG A 81 6.36 12.30 -5.22
CA ARG A 81 7.75 12.06 -4.83
C ARG A 81 7.88 11.58 -3.38
N TYR A 82 6.89 11.86 -2.52
CA TYR A 82 6.85 11.29 -1.16
C TYR A 82 6.86 9.76 -1.14
N GLY A 83 6.33 9.09 -2.18
CA GLY A 83 6.39 7.63 -2.29
C GLY A 83 7.77 7.08 -2.67
N ARG A 84 8.61 7.90 -3.32
CA ARG A 84 9.98 7.57 -3.74
C ARG A 84 10.74 8.86 -4.07
N GLU A 85 11.68 9.27 -3.22
CA GLU A 85 12.30 10.60 -3.26
C GLU A 85 13.12 10.88 -4.53
N ASP A 86 13.71 9.84 -5.13
CA ASP A 86 14.60 9.91 -6.29
C ASP A 86 13.87 9.86 -7.64
N VAL A 87 12.54 10.05 -7.67
CA VAL A 87 11.78 10.08 -8.94
C VAL A 87 12.08 11.33 -9.78
N THR A 88 12.29 11.14 -11.08
CA THR A 88 12.40 12.25 -12.03
C THR A 88 11.02 12.81 -12.37
N MET A 89 10.96 14.04 -12.92
CA MET A 89 9.68 14.59 -13.41
C MET A 89 9.08 13.73 -14.53
N GLU A 90 9.91 13.12 -15.37
CA GLU A 90 9.47 12.24 -16.45
C GLU A 90 8.80 10.96 -15.91
N GLU A 91 9.32 10.40 -14.81
CA GLU A 91 8.69 9.28 -14.11
C GLU A 91 7.39 9.68 -13.42
N ILE A 92 7.32 10.89 -12.84
CA ILE A 92 6.08 11.44 -12.27
C ILE A 92 5.02 11.59 -13.37
N GLU A 93 5.37 12.15 -14.52
CA GLU A 93 4.45 12.27 -15.65
C GLU A 93 3.97 10.89 -16.14
N LYS A 94 4.87 9.92 -16.21
CA LYS A 94 4.51 8.54 -16.58
C LYS A 94 3.53 7.94 -15.58
N ALA A 95 3.82 8.03 -14.28
CA ALA A 95 2.97 7.50 -13.22
C ALA A 95 1.59 8.16 -13.22
N THR A 96 1.52 9.47 -13.45
CA THR A 96 0.24 10.20 -13.54
C THR A 96 -0.55 9.82 -14.80
N LYS A 97 0.09 9.49 -15.92
CA LYS A 97 -0.58 8.94 -17.10
C LYS A 97 -1.15 7.55 -16.83
N GLU A 98 -0.38 6.67 -16.21
CA GLU A 98 -0.82 5.31 -15.81
C GLU A 98 -2.00 5.35 -14.81
N ALA A 99 -1.99 6.34 -13.91
CA ALA A 99 -3.06 6.56 -12.94
C ALA A 99 -4.28 7.33 -13.51
N ASN A 100 -4.31 7.66 -14.81
CA ASN A 100 -5.33 8.52 -15.44
C ASN A 100 -5.48 9.89 -14.78
N ALA A 101 -4.40 10.42 -14.20
CA ALA A 101 -4.39 11.67 -13.47
C ALA A 101 -3.79 12.85 -14.24
N TYR A 102 -2.91 12.58 -15.21
CA TYR A 102 -2.16 13.60 -15.94
C TYR A 102 -3.04 14.73 -16.50
N ASP A 103 -4.11 14.39 -17.22
CA ASP A 103 -4.94 15.38 -17.90
C ASP A 103 -5.69 16.32 -16.96
N PHE A 104 -6.11 15.86 -15.78
CA PHE A 104 -6.78 16.74 -14.82
C PHE A 104 -5.76 17.60 -14.08
N ILE A 105 -4.58 17.06 -13.77
CA ILE A 105 -3.50 17.80 -13.10
C ILE A 105 -3.09 19.00 -13.97
N MET A 106 -2.92 18.80 -15.28
CA MET A 106 -2.54 19.85 -16.22
C MET A 106 -3.60 20.96 -16.40
N LYS A 107 -4.84 20.75 -15.94
CA LYS A 107 -5.93 21.72 -15.98
C LYS A 107 -6.11 22.49 -14.67
N LEU A 108 -5.39 22.11 -13.61
CA LEU A 108 -5.48 22.81 -12.33
C LEU A 108 -4.87 24.22 -12.44
N PRO A 109 -5.40 25.19 -11.69
CA PRO A 109 -4.79 26.52 -11.60
C PRO A 109 -3.39 26.41 -10.99
N HIS A 110 -2.48 27.26 -11.47
CA HIS A 110 -1.11 27.38 -10.96
C HIS A 110 -1.04 28.14 -9.64
#